data_AF-R7F060-F1
#
_entry.id   AF-R7F060-F1
#
_cell.length_a   1.000
_cell.length_b   1.000
_cell.length_c   1.000
_cell.angle_alpha   90.00
_cell.angle_beta   90.00
_cell.angle_gamma   90.00
#
_symmetry.space_group_name_H-M   'P 1'
#
loop_
_entity.id
_entity.type
_entity.pdbx_description
1 polymer ?
#
loop_
_entity_poly.entity_id
_entity_poly.type
_entity_poly.pdbx_seq_one_letter_code
_entity_poly.pdbx_strand_id
1 'polypeptide(L)'
;MNSNFTLPPLISGQTPPEMPSFRQLTLIGANGSGKTRFMRRLISLCPEKAFELSALQAFYPERHSSTLPSSIDAQYAAQLKQTVFLKPDAVSEFDKLVFLLLNDECQYLLDYKSQRLFGNDPGPLKPTKLDRLIDLWQTIFPENQILRHHGSLLFVTASGDDRVSALNLSNGEKAALYYIAATLYAPEGANIFIDSPSMFLHPGLLNTFWNAIESLRPDCRFIYNTYDLDFVATRTEGVCIWIRAFDAAKLAWDYRILPGGHLTEDLSLDLIGARRPVLFIEGDASHSLDAKLYTLVFSEYTIKPLGSCDKVIESTRTFADLQSFHYVKSGGIVDRDRRTAQEVEYLRRKHILVPEVAEIENLFLLEDVIKIMAARQGRNPDKVFGKVKNAVMKLWSVHLESQALQHVRYRIKRMSEYRIDGRFKNIRELERHISSLPQILNPTALYNKMLDEFRLMAEQNDYAAVLRVFNHKPMLVASGIDRLLGFSNIDSYISAVFGTLKAGDKYGKALSDAFRSALKVPQVP
;
A
#
# COMPACT_ATOMS: atom_id res chain seq x y z
N MET A 1 10.07 34.96 -20.27
CA MET A 1 11.49 34.94 -20.69
C MET A 1 12.14 33.69 -20.13
N ASN A 2 12.53 32.76 -21.01
CA ASN A 2 13.10 31.46 -20.66
C ASN A 2 14.50 31.63 -20.04
N SER A 3 14.60 31.62 -18.72
CA SER A 3 15.85 31.17 -18.09
C SER A 3 15.94 29.66 -18.28
N ASN A 4 16.91 29.20 -19.07
CA ASN A 4 17.20 27.78 -19.28
C ASN A 4 17.39 27.10 -17.92
N PHE A 5 16.54 26.12 -17.63
CA PHE A 5 16.62 25.32 -16.40
C PHE A 5 17.52 24.12 -16.68
N THR A 6 18.78 24.20 -16.25
CA THR A 6 19.80 23.19 -16.57
C THR A 6 19.64 21.95 -15.71
N LEU A 7 19.56 20.78 -16.34
CA LEU A 7 19.45 19.50 -15.63
C LEU A 7 20.82 18.94 -15.22
N PRO A 8 20.91 18.15 -14.12
CA PRO A 8 22.14 17.49 -13.69
C PRO A 8 22.69 16.48 -14.72
N PRO A 9 24.00 16.18 -14.69
CA PRO A 9 24.61 15.24 -15.63
C PRO A 9 24.05 13.82 -15.52
N LEU A 10 23.99 13.11 -16.66
CA LEU A 10 23.55 11.73 -16.74
C LEU A 10 24.69 10.74 -16.43
N ILE A 11 24.40 9.63 -15.75
CA ILE A 11 25.36 8.54 -15.49
C ILE A 11 25.93 7.97 -16.79
N SER A 12 25.12 7.95 -17.86
CA SER A 12 25.52 7.49 -19.20
C SER A 12 26.59 8.38 -19.86
N GLY A 13 26.86 9.57 -19.33
CA GLY A 13 27.75 10.56 -19.94
C GLY A 13 27.14 11.30 -21.14
N GLN A 14 25.89 11.02 -21.49
CA GLN A 14 25.15 11.75 -22.51
C GLN A 14 24.80 13.17 -22.04
N THR A 15 24.63 14.08 -23.00
CA THR A 15 24.11 15.42 -22.71
C THR A 15 22.71 15.33 -22.08
N PRO A 16 22.45 16.03 -20.96
CA PRO A 16 21.12 16.10 -20.38
C PRO A 16 20.06 16.52 -21.41
N PRO A 17 18.86 15.93 -21.38
CA PRO A 17 17.77 16.34 -22.26
C PRO A 17 17.40 17.81 -22.01
N GLU A 18 16.91 18.48 -23.05
CA GLU A 18 16.39 19.84 -22.90
C GLU A 18 15.11 19.82 -22.05
N MET A 19 15.05 20.71 -21.06
CA MET A 19 13.91 20.78 -20.15
C MET A 19 12.73 21.50 -20.82
N PRO A 20 11.54 20.87 -20.91
CA PRO A 20 10.35 21.55 -21.41
C PRO A 20 10.00 22.78 -20.57
N SER A 21 9.25 23.73 -21.13
CA SER A 21 8.68 24.81 -20.33
C SER A 21 7.72 24.23 -19.29
N PHE A 22 7.88 24.64 -18.03
CA PHE A 22 7.03 24.18 -16.94
C PHE A 22 6.71 25.31 -15.97
N ARG A 23 5.52 25.22 -15.37
CA ARG A 23 5.17 25.93 -14.14
C ARG A 23 5.29 25.03 -12.92
N GLN A 24 4.96 23.74 -13.09
CA GLN A 24 5.06 22.70 -12.07
C GLN A 24 6.07 21.64 -12.53
N LEU A 25 7.01 21.28 -11.65
CA LEU A 25 7.95 20.19 -11.83
C LEU A 25 7.85 19.24 -10.64
N THR A 26 7.67 17.95 -10.88
CA THR A 26 7.64 16.95 -9.82
C THR A 26 8.78 15.95 -9.97
N LEU A 27 9.63 15.87 -8.95
CA LEU A 27 10.73 14.92 -8.84
C LEU A 27 10.25 13.68 -8.09
N ILE A 28 10.34 12.52 -8.74
CA ILE A 28 9.89 11.23 -8.20
C ILE A 28 11.00 10.19 -8.33
N GLY A 29 10.99 9.18 -7.49
CA GLY A 29 12.07 8.18 -7.41
C GLY A 29 11.93 7.32 -6.16
N ALA A 30 12.45 6.09 -6.20
CA ALA A 30 12.47 5.21 -5.03
C ALA A 30 13.32 5.77 -3.90
N ASN A 31 13.24 5.21 -2.69
CA ASN A 31 14.16 5.54 -1.61
C ASN A 31 15.59 5.13 -2.00
N GLY A 32 16.56 6.03 -1.79
CA GLY A 32 17.96 5.81 -2.19
C GLY A 32 18.31 6.19 -3.64
N SER A 33 17.33 6.50 -4.50
CA SER A 33 17.58 6.93 -5.90
C SER A 33 18.31 8.27 -6.05
N GLY A 34 18.45 9.04 -4.96
CA GLY A 34 19.16 10.32 -4.96
C GLY A 34 18.32 11.58 -5.20
N LYS A 35 16.98 11.52 -5.04
CA LYS A 35 16.06 12.67 -5.24
C LYS A 35 16.46 13.94 -4.51
N THR A 36 16.68 13.87 -3.20
CA THR A 36 17.07 15.04 -2.39
C THR A 36 18.39 15.64 -2.87
N ARG A 37 19.33 14.80 -3.32
CA ARG A 37 20.61 15.27 -3.90
C ARG A 37 20.39 15.92 -5.27
N PHE A 38 19.46 15.39 -6.07
CA PHE A 38 19.08 15.97 -7.36
C PHE A 38 18.48 17.36 -7.18
N MET A 39 17.53 17.52 -6.25
CA MET A 39 16.93 18.82 -5.91
C MET A 39 18.00 19.83 -5.44
N ARG A 40 18.88 19.42 -4.51
CA ARG A 40 20.00 20.28 -4.08
C ARG A 40 20.92 20.66 -5.23
N ARG A 41 21.14 19.76 -6.19
CA ARG A 41 21.93 20.07 -7.39
C ARG A 41 21.23 21.12 -8.25
N LEU A 42 19.92 21.03 -8.44
CA LEU A 42 19.15 22.07 -9.14
C LEU A 42 19.26 23.42 -8.45
N ILE A 43 19.10 23.47 -7.13
CA ILE A 43 19.28 24.69 -6.32
C ILE A 43 20.67 25.30 -6.57
N SER A 44 21.72 24.48 -6.54
CA SER A 44 23.10 24.93 -6.77
C SER A 44 23.36 25.48 -8.19
N LEU A 45 22.55 25.10 -9.18
CA LEU A 45 22.66 25.58 -10.56
C LEU A 45 21.93 26.91 -10.78
N CYS A 46 21.02 27.31 -9.87
CA CYS A 46 20.29 28.57 -9.96
C CYS A 46 20.10 29.26 -8.59
N PRO A 47 21.17 29.54 -7.82
CA PRO A 47 21.07 30.00 -6.44
C PRO A 47 20.32 31.34 -6.30
N GLU A 48 20.50 32.26 -7.24
CA GLU A 48 19.86 33.60 -7.22
C GLU A 48 18.33 33.58 -7.32
N LYS A 49 17.76 32.52 -7.91
CA LYS A 49 16.31 32.35 -8.06
C LYS A 49 15.75 31.25 -7.17
N ALA A 50 16.58 30.55 -6.41
CA ALA A 50 16.16 29.41 -5.63
C ALA A 50 15.51 29.86 -4.32
N PHE A 51 14.36 29.28 -4.01
CA PHE A 51 13.66 29.48 -2.75
C PHE A 51 13.22 28.12 -2.21
N GLU A 52 13.91 27.61 -1.20
CA GLU A 52 13.69 26.27 -0.64
C GLU A 52 12.70 26.33 0.53
N LEU A 53 11.74 25.41 0.53
CA LEU A 53 10.69 25.27 1.54
C LEU A 53 10.61 23.82 2.02
N SER A 54 10.59 23.65 3.34
CA SER A 54 10.41 22.35 3.97
C SER A 54 9.77 22.51 5.35
N ALA A 55 8.50 22.10 5.48
CA ALA A 55 7.81 22.15 6.77
C ALA A 55 8.55 21.37 7.87
N LEU A 56 9.18 20.24 7.50
CA LEU A 56 9.98 19.45 8.43
C LEU A 56 11.21 20.20 8.93
N GLN A 57 11.87 21.02 8.10
CA GLN A 57 13.01 21.82 8.56
C GLN A 57 12.54 23.04 9.35
N ALA A 58 11.46 23.66 8.91
CA ALA A 58 10.97 24.92 9.46
C ALA A 58 10.44 24.86 10.89
N PHE A 59 9.98 23.69 11.37
CA PHE A 59 9.40 23.57 12.72
C PHE A 59 10.41 23.30 13.83
N TYR A 60 11.63 22.90 13.48
CA TYR A 60 12.65 22.56 14.45
C TYR A 60 13.71 23.66 14.53
N PRO A 61 14.37 23.82 15.69
CA PRO A 61 15.48 24.75 15.81
C PRO A 61 16.53 24.50 14.74
N GLU A 62 16.87 25.54 14.00
CA GLU A 62 17.86 25.44 12.93
C GLU A 62 19.24 25.16 13.51
N ARG A 63 19.93 24.17 12.96
CA ARG A 63 21.35 23.94 13.28
C ARG A 63 22.28 24.86 12.49
N HIS A 64 21.86 25.22 11.28
CA HIS A 64 22.57 26.12 10.37
C HIS A 64 21.53 26.91 9.57
N SER A 65 21.70 28.22 9.47
CA SER A 65 20.87 29.06 8.62
C SER A 65 21.13 28.79 7.14
N SER A 66 20.11 29.00 6.33
CA SER A 66 20.19 28.93 4.87
C SER A 66 21.23 29.90 4.33
N THR A 67 21.95 29.45 3.30
CA THR A 67 22.96 30.26 2.59
C THR A 67 22.40 30.92 1.33
N LEU A 68 21.13 30.68 1.01
CA LEU A 68 20.49 31.23 -0.17
C LEU A 68 20.18 32.72 0.02
N PRO A 69 20.51 33.60 -0.96
CA PRO A 69 20.29 35.04 -0.83
C PRO A 69 18.84 35.45 -0.59
N SER A 70 17.89 34.69 -1.13
CA SER A 70 16.45 34.93 -1.04
C SER A 70 15.74 34.16 0.07
N SER A 71 16.47 33.40 0.89
CA SER A 71 15.89 32.62 2.00
C SER A 71 15.14 33.47 3.02
N ILE A 72 14.24 32.84 3.78
CA ILE A 72 13.57 33.47 4.93
C ILE A 72 14.62 33.99 5.93
N ASP A 73 15.70 33.24 6.15
CA ASP A 73 16.82 33.64 6.99
C ASP A 73 17.47 34.96 6.55
N ALA A 74 17.79 35.06 5.27
CA ALA A 74 18.41 36.27 4.73
C ALA A 74 17.46 37.48 4.84
N GLN A 75 16.17 37.28 4.56
CA GLN A 75 15.14 38.32 4.68
C GLN A 75 14.93 38.77 6.13
N TYR A 76 14.88 37.82 7.07
CA TYR A 76 14.77 38.10 8.49
C TYR A 76 15.98 38.85 9.03
N ALA A 77 17.20 38.41 8.67
CA ALA A 77 18.44 39.08 9.06
C ALA A 77 18.54 40.50 8.48
N ALA A 78 18.01 40.74 7.27
CA ALA A 78 17.93 42.08 6.70
C ALA A 78 16.95 42.98 7.48
N GLN A 79 15.78 42.46 7.84
CA GLN A 79 14.77 43.22 8.59
C GLN A 79 15.18 43.54 10.03
N LEU A 80 15.91 42.63 10.69
CA LEU A 80 16.48 42.88 12.03
C LEU A 80 17.44 44.09 12.05
N LYS A 81 18.12 44.38 10.93
CA LYS A 81 19.00 45.56 10.82
C LYS A 81 18.22 46.86 10.64
N GLN A 82 17.01 46.79 10.10
CA GLN A 82 16.20 47.96 9.74
C GLN A 82 15.18 48.32 10.82
N THR A 83 14.74 47.34 11.61
CA THR A 83 13.58 47.52 12.51
C THR A 83 13.95 47.32 13.98
N VAL A 84 13.79 48.38 14.77
CA VAL A 84 14.19 48.40 16.20
C VAL A 84 13.32 47.51 17.10
N PHE A 85 12.07 47.26 16.72
CA PHE A 85 11.12 46.48 17.53
C PHE A 85 11.00 45.00 17.12
N LEU A 86 11.72 44.57 16.07
CA LEU A 86 11.77 43.16 15.69
C LEU A 86 12.72 42.43 16.65
N LYS A 87 12.19 41.48 17.43
CA LYS A 87 12.98 40.76 18.43
C LYS A 87 13.85 39.68 17.78
N PRO A 88 15.14 39.52 18.15
CA PRO A 88 16.02 38.49 17.59
C PRO A 88 15.78 37.08 18.17
N ASP A 89 14.61 36.81 18.76
CA ASP A 89 14.35 35.62 19.59
C ASP A 89 13.83 34.41 18.79
N ALA A 90 13.82 34.49 17.46
CA ALA A 90 13.32 33.43 16.60
C ALA A 90 14.23 32.19 16.64
N VAL A 91 13.66 31.03 16.98
CA VAL A 91 14.42 29.78 17.16
C VAL A 91 14.37 28.90 15.90
N SER A 92 13.28 28.99 15.14
CA SER A 92 13.04 28.23 13.92
C SER A 92 12.71 29.12 12.72
N GLU A 93 12.80 28.59 11.50
CA GLU A 93 12.40 29.31 10.28
C GLU A 93 10.93 29.74 10.35
N PHE A 94 10.07 28.89 10.94
CA PHE A 94 8.67 29.21 11.16
C PHE A 94 8.49 30.44 12.05
N ASP A 95 9.25 30.55 13.14
CA ASP A 95 9.20 31.72 14.02
C ASP A 95 9.60 33.00 13.28
N LYS A 96 10.68 32.92 12.48
CA LYS A 96 11.17 34.05 11.66
C LYS A 96 10.10 34.51 10.69
N LEU A 97 9.42 33.56 10.03
CA LEU A 97 8.35 33.85 9.08
C LEU A 97 7.15 34.52 9.74
N VAL A 98 6.72 34.05 10.92
CA VAL A 98 5.64 34.69 11.70
C VAL A 98 6.05 36.10 12.12
N PHE A 99 7.28 36.31 12.56
CA PHE A 99 7.78 37.64 12.93
C PHE A 99 7.88 38.58 11.75
N LEU A 100 8.34 38.11 10.58
CA LEU A 100 8.33 38.88 9.34
C LEU A 100 6.91 39.32 8.96
N LEU A 101 5.94 38.41 9.04
CA LEU A 101 4.54 38.69 8.68
C LEU A 101 3.92 39.76 9.58
N LEU A 102 4.14 39.64 10.89
CA LEU A 102 3.68 40.63 11.86
C LEU A 102 4.42 41.97 11.72
N ASN A 103 5.71 41.93 11.39
CA ASN A 103 6.51 43.12 11.18
C ASN A 103 6.04 43.91 9.96
N ASP A 104 5.84 43.25 8.82
CA ASP A 104 5.35 43.86 7.58
C ASP A 104 3.97 44.50 7.80
N GLU A 105 3.08 43.84 8.54
CA GLU A 105 1.76 44.37 8.91
C GLU A 105 1.88 45.63 9.79
N CYS A 106 2.71 45.57 10.83
CA CYS A 106 2.93 46.70 11.73
C CYS A 106 3.54 47.89 11.00
N GLN A 107 4.57 47.68 10.17
CA GLN A 107 5.19 48.73 9.37
C GLN A 107 4.16 49.37 8.43
N TYR A 108 3.39 48.56 7.71
CA TYR A 108 2.34 49.05 6.81
C TYR A 108 1.32 49.94 7.53
N LEU A 109 0.83 49.52 8.70
CA LEU A 109 -0.15 50.28 9.47
C LEU A 109 0.43 51.57 10.07
N LEU A 110 1.69 51.55 10.51
CA LEU A 110 2.39 52.74 11.02
C LEU A 110 2.62 53.76 9.90
N ASP A 111 3.07 53.31 8.73
CA ASP A 111 3.28 54.17 7.55
C ASP A 111 1.96 54.77 7.07
N TYR A 112 0.90 53.96 7.00
CA TYR A 112 -0.44 54.43 6.64
C TYR A 112 -0.95 55.50 7.61
N LYS A 113 -0.79 55.28 8.92
CA LYS A 113 -1.19 56.25 9.95
C LYS A 113 -0.36 57.53 9.85
N SER A 114 0.95 57.41 9.61
CA SER A 114 1.84 58.56 9.43
C SER A 114 1.45 59.40 8.22
N GLN A 115 1.19 58.78 7.07
CA GLN A 115 0.73 59.46 5.85
C GLN A 115 -0.63 60.13 6.05
N ARG A 116 -1.56 59.48 6.73
CA ARG A 116 -2.88 60.06 7.01
C ARG A 116 -2.82 61.26 7.97
N LEU A 117 -1.88 61.29 8.90
CA LEU A 117 -1.73 62.37 9.88
C LEU A 117 -0.86 63.54 9.38
N PHE A 118 0.18 63.23 8.61
CA PHE A 118 1.24 64.19 8.26
C PHE A 118 1.49 64.34 6.75
N GLY A 119 0.81 63.57 5.90
CA GLY A 119 0.96 63.57 4.44
C GLY A 119 -0.37 63.74 3.70
N ASN A 120 -0.41 63.26 2.45
CA ASN A 120 -1.65 63.20 1.66
C ASN A 120 -2.49 61.98 2.06
N ASP A 121 -3.81 62.07 1.86
CA ASP A 121 -4.74 60.96 2.13
C ASP A 121 -4.28 59.69 1.37
N PRO A 122 -3.85 58.63 2.06
CA PRO A 122 -3.32 57.42 1.43
C PRO A 122 -4.39 56.59 0.70
N GLY A 123 -5.67 56.97 0.79
CA GLY A 123 -6.79 56.22 0.24
C GLY A 123 -7.12 54.98 1.08
N PRO A 124 -7.88 54.01 0.54
CA PRO A 124 -8.26 52.81 1.30
C PRO A 124 -7.05 51.91 1.58
N LEU A 125 -7.11 51.18 2.69
CA LEU A 125 -6.14 50.14 3.02
C LEU A 125 -6.06 49.12 1.89
N LYS A 126 -4.82 48.78 1.50
CA LYS A 126 -4.52 47.77 0.49
C LYS A 126 -4.25 46.43 1.18
N PRO A 127 -4.66 45.31 0.58
CA PRO A 127 -4.39 43.99 1.17
C PRO A 127 -2.89 43.73 1.36
N THR A 128 -2.49 43.45 2.59
CA THR A 128 -1.13 43.06 2.97
C THR A 128 -0.88 41.57 2.70
N LYS A 129 0.35 41.09 2.95
CA LYS A 129 0.65 39.65 2.92
C LYS A 129 -0.19 38.90 3.96
N LEU A 130 -0.42 39.51 5.13
CA LEU A 130 -1.23 38.90 6.18
C LEU A 130 -2.70 38.79 5.75
N ASP A 131 -3.26 39.82 5.10
CA ASP A 131 -4.62 39.74 4.53
C ASP A 131 -4.75 38.57 3.55
N ARG A 132 -3.83 38.49 2.57
CA ARG A 132 -3.82 37.40 1.57
C ARG A 132 -3.68 36.01 2.19
N LEU A 133 -2.89 35.89 3.25
CA LEU A 133 -2.75 34.65 3.98
C LEU A 133 -4.07 34.24 4.66
N ILE A 134 -4.75 35.19 5.30
CA ILE A 134 -6.01 34.93 5.99
C ILE A 134 -7.09 34.53 4.98
N ASP A 135 -7.18 35.23 3.84
CA ASP A 135 -8.13 34.92 2.77
C ASP A 135 -7.93 33.50 2.23
N LEU A 136 -6.68 33.11 1.96
CA LEU A 136 -6.38 31.77 1.47
C LEU A 136 -6.61 30.70 2.55
N TRP A 137 -6.24 31.00 3.79
CA TRP A 137 -6.48 30.11 4.93
C TRP A 137 -7.97 29.80 5.09
N GLN A 138 -8.83 30.83 5.08
CA GLN A 138 -10.28 30.67 5.21
C GLN A 138 -10.89 29.95 4.01
N THR A 139 -10.28 30.05 2.83
CA THR A 139 -10.70 29.28 1.65
C THR A 139 -10.40 27.78 1.82
N ILE A 140 -9.25 27.44 2.43
CA ILE A 140 -8.82 26.05 2.64
C ILE A 140 -9.48 25.43 3.88
N PHE A 141 -9.69 26.22 4.95
CA PHE A 141 -10.28 25.82 6.22
C PHE A 141 -11.42 26.77 6.60
N PRO A 142 -12.62 26.65 6.00
CA PRO A 142 -13.73 27.59 6.22
C PRO A 142 -14.20 27.70 7.67
N GLU A 143 -14.01 26.62 8.43
CA GLU A 143 -14.41 26.52 9.84
C GLU A 143 -13.37 27.10 10.82
N ASN A 144 -12.19 27.50 10.33
CA ASN A 144 -11.10 28.03 11.15
C ASN A 144 -10.82 29.50 10.83
N GLN A 145 -10.92 30.37 11.83
CA GLN A 145 -10.66 31.81 11.68
C GLN A 145 -9.31 32.21 12.28
N ILE A 146 -8.61 33.11 11.59
CA ILE A 146 -7.41 33.78 12.11
C ILE A 146 -7.80 35.16 12.62
N LEU A 147 -7.54 35.43 13.89
CA LEU A 147 -7.78 36.70 14.56
C LEU A 147 -6.45 37.41 14.87
N ARG A 148 -6.43 38.73 14.67
CA ARG A 148 -5.35 39.62 15.11
C ARG A 148 -5.63 40.06 16.54
N HIS A 149 -4.78 39.68 17.50
CA HIS A 149 -5.00 40.06 18.90
C HIS A 149 -3.68 40.42 19.60
N HIS A 150 -3.58 41.66 20.08
CA HIS A 150 -2.44 42.18 20.85
C HIS A 150 -1.05 41.85 20.25
N GLY A 151 -0.88 41.98 18.94
CA GLY A 151 0.39 41.70 18.26
C GLY A 151 0.71 40.20 18.07
N SER A 152 -0.29 39.33 18.24
CA SER A 152 -0.21 37.89 17.98
C SER A 152 -1.33 37.42 17.04
N LEU A 153 -1.09 36.30 16.36
CA LEU A 153 -2.11 35.58 15.59
C LEU A 153 -2.74 34.51 16.48
N LEU A 154 -4.06 34.63 16.66
CA LEU A 154 -4.87 33.65 17.36
C LEU A 154 -5.76 32.91 16.36
N PHE A 155 -5.94 31.62 16.57
CA PHE A 155 -6.74 30.74 15.74
C PHE A 155 -7.98 30.31 16.53
N VAL A 156 -9.14 30.41 15.90
CA VAL A 156 -10.44 30.01 16.46
C VAL A 156 -10.97 28.86 15.61
N THR A 157 -11.33 27.76 16.28
CA THR A 157 -11.91 26.56 15.65
C THR A 157 -13.43 26.53 15.82
N ALA A 158 -14.11 25.69 15.03
CA ALA A 158 -15.57 25.52 15.08
C ALA A 158 -16.14 25.14 16.46
N SER A 159 -15.32 24.62 17.37
CA SER A 159 -15.75 24.23 18.72
C SER A 159 -15.93 25.41 19.69
N GLY A 160 -15.60 26.64 19.26
CA GLY A 160 -16.15 27.87 19.83
C GLY A 160 -15.88 28.11 21.32
N ASP A 161 -14.60 28.23 21.71
CA ASP A 161 -14.16 29.14 22.79
C ASP A 161 -12.62 29.18 22.96
N ASP A 162 -11.90 28.18 22.46
CA ASP A 162 -10.44 28.11 22.62
C ASP A 162 -9.71 28.96 21.58
N ARG A 163 -9.15 30.10 22.00
CA ARG A 163 -8.19 30.88 21.20
C ARG A 163 -6.82 30.23 21.30
N VAL A 164 -6.38 29.61 20.21
CA VAL A 164 -5.12 28.88 20.14
C VAL A 164 -4.04 29.79 19.51
N SER A 165 -2.85 29.87 20.11
CA SER A 165 -1.73 30.60 19.50
C SER A 165 -1.16 29.82 18.32
N ALA A 166 -0.45 30.48 17.39
CA ALA A 166 0.23 29.82 16.27
C ALA A 166 1.14 28.65 16.71
N LEU A 167 1.70 28.72 17.92
CA LEU A 167 2.57 27.69 18.51
C LEU A 167 1.81 26.44 18.97
N ASN A 168 0.50 26.56 19.24
CA ASN A 168 -0.35 25.46 19.72
C ASN A 168 -1.16 24.80 18.59
N LEU A 169 -0.98 25.23 17.34
CA LEU A 169 -1.58 24.59 16.16
C LEU A 169 -1.12 23.14 15.99
N SER A 170 -1.97 22.32 15.36
CA SER A 170 -1.57 21.00 14.91
C SER A 170 -0.44 21.09 13.87
N ASN A 171 0.34 20.01 13.70
CA ASN A 171 1.43 20.01 12.71
C ASN A 171 0.92 20.25 11.27
N GLY A 172 -0.30 19.82 10.95
CA GLY A 172 -0.91 20.06 9.65
C GLY A 172 -1.29 21.52 9.43
N GLU A 173 -1.88 22.16 10.45
CA GLU A 173 -2.20 23.59 10.42
C GLU A 173 -0.94 24.47 10.36
N LYS A 174 0.11 24.11 11.12
CA LYS A 174 1.41 24.79 11.03
C LYS A 174 2.02 24.66 9.63
N ALA A 175 1.90 23.48 9.01
CA ALA A 175 2.42 23.25 7.65
C ALA A 175 1.66 24.07 6.62
N ALA A 176 0.33 24.11 6.75
CA ALA A 176 -0.50 24.96 5.92
C ALA A 176 -0.10 26.44 6.04
N LEU A 177 -0.02 26.95 7.28
CA LEU A 177 0.35 28.33 7.55
C LEU A 177 1.74 28.66 7.00
N TYR A 178 2.71 27.79 7.24
CA TYR A 178 4.08 27.92 6.78
C TYR A 178 4.16 28.04 5.26
N TYR A 179 3.58 27.10 4.50
CA TYR A 179 3.70 27.12 3.04
C TYR A 179 2.98 28.32 2.42
N ILE A 180 1.82 28.73 2.96
CA ILE A 180 1.09 29.92 2.50
C ILE A 180 1.94 31.17 2.75
N ALA A 181 2.39 31.37 3.99
CA ALA A 181 3.19 32.54 4.37
C ALA A 181 4.50 32.59 3.58
N ALA A 182 5.25 31.49 3.54
CA ALA A 182 6.57 31.45 2.92
C ALA A 182 6.50 31.75 1.41
N THR A 183 5.47 31.25 0.72
CA THR A 183 5.26 31.52 -0.72
C THR A 183 5.05 33.02 -1.00
N LEU A 184 4.43 33.76 -0.08
CA LEU A 184 4.27 35.22 -0.20
C LEU A 184 5.60 35.99 -0.03
N TYR A 185 6.63 35.37 0.54
CA TYR A 185 7.98 35.93 0.70
C TYR A 185 8.97 35.47 -0.39
N ALA A 186 8.57 34.61 -1.33
CA ALA A 186 9.43 34.25 -2.45
C ALA A 186 9.72 35.50 -3.32
N PRO A 187 10.93 35.66 -3.90
CA PRO A 187 11.22 36.77 -4.80
C PRO A 187 10.45 36.63 -6.13
N GLU A 188 10.35 37.72 -6.90
CA GLU A 188 9.68 37.71 -8.21
C GLU A 188 10.34 36.72 -9.17
N GLY A 189 9.54 35.86 -9.83
CA GLY A 189 10.05 34.88 -10.79
C GLY A 189 10.92 33.78 -10.19
N ALA A 190 10.73 33.45 -8.91
CA ALA A 190 11.48 32.43 -8.19
C ALA A 190 11.19 31.00 -8.67
N ASN A 191 12.17 30.13 -8.45
CA ASN A 191 12.03 28.68 -8.47
C ASN A 191 11.82 28.21 -7.02
N ILE A 192 10.57 27.92 -6.65
CA ILE A 192 10.20 27.49 -5.31
C ILE A 192 10.37 25.96 -5.23
N PHE A 193 11.36 25.51 -4.47
CA PHE A 193 11.68 24.10 -4.23
C PHE A 193 11.00 23.64 -2.95
N ILE A 194 10.14 22.62 -3.05
CA ILE A 194 9.34 22.12 -1.93
C ILE A 194 9.71 20.66 -1.67
N ASP A 195 10.24 20.39 -0.49
CA ASP A 195 10.56 19.03 -0.07
C ASP A 195 9.41 18.40 0.72
N SER A 196 8.96 17.22 0.27
CA SER A 196 7.88 16.45 0.88
C SER A 196 6.56 17.24 1.01
N PRO A 197 5.93 17.62 -0.12
CA PRO A 197 4.73 18.47 -0.14
C PRO A 197 3.51 17.87 0.55
N SER A 198 3.49 16.56 0.80
CA SER A 198 2.41 15.88 1.53
C SER A 198 2.68 15.70 3.02
N MET A 199 3.87 16.08 3.51
CA MET A 199 4.22 15.95 4.92
C MET A 199 3.29 16.82 5.79
N PHE A 200 2.67 16.20 6.80
CA PHE A 200 1.69 16.78 7.73
C PHE A 200 0.34 17.18 7.16
N LEU A 201 0.12 17.09 5.84
CA LEU A 201 -1.16 17.44 5.21
C LEU A 201 -1.99 16.17 4.94
N HIS A 202 -3.30 16.28 5.11
CA HIS A 202 -4.21 15.16 4.82
C HIS A 202 -4.28 14.92 3.30
N PRO A 203 -4.21 13.67 2.80
CA PRO A 203 -4.19 13.36 1.36
C PRO A 203 -5.34 14.00 0.56
N GLY A 204 -6.55 14.02 1.14
CA GLY A 204 -7.74 14.62 0.52
C GLY A 204 -7.66 16.15 0.33
N LEU A 205 -6.73 16.84 0.99
CA LEU A 205 -6.56 18.29 0.90
C LEU A 205 -5.44 18.71 -0.07
N LEU A 206 -4.51 17.81 -0.40
CA LEU A 206 -3.26 18.14 -1.10
C LEU A 206 -3.49 18.88 -2.43
N ASN A 207 -4.41 18.38 -3.25
CA ASN A 207 -4.70 18.98 -4.56
C ASN A 207 -5.22 20.42 -4.42
N THR A 208 -6.28 20.60 -3.63
CA THR A 208 -6.90 21.90 -3.39
C THR A 208 -5.90 22.88 -2.76
N PHE A 209 -5.13 22.42 -1.79
CA PHE A 209 -4.14 23.21 -1.08
C PHE A 209 -3.04 23.75 -2.00
N TRP A 210 -2.39 22.87 -2.77
CA TRP A 210 -1.29 23.27 -3.64
C TRP A 210 -1.76 24.10 -4.83
N ASN A 211 -2.95 23.84 -5.39
CA ASN A 211 -3.55 24.71 -6.41
C ASN A 211 -3.77 26.13 -5.88
N ALA A 212 -4.27 26.24 -4.64
CA ALA A 212 -4.50 27.52 -3.99
C ALA A 212 -3.18 28.29 -3.76
N ILE A 213 -2.13 27.63 -3.26
CA ILE A 213 -0.81 28.24 -3.09
C ILE A 213 -0.18 28.66 -4.42
N GLU A 214 -0.22 27.80 -5.43
CA GLU A 214 0.32 28.11 -6.75
C GLU A 214 -0.35 29.32 -7.40
N SER A 215 -1.64 29.54 -7.09
CA SER A 215 -2.40 30.70 -7.58
C SER A 215 -1.94 32.03 -6.97
N LEU A 216 -1.33 32.02 -5.78
CA LEU A 216 -0.79 33.24 -5.15
C LEU A 216 0.36 33.85 -5.95
N ARG A 217 1.14 33.01 -6.64
CA ARG A 217 2.38 33.39 -7.33
C ARG A 217 2.45 32.80 -8.74
N PRO A 218 1.65 33.34 -9.68
CA PRO A 218 1.66 32.89 -11.08
C PRO A 218 2.97 33.21 -11.81
N ASP A 219 3.79 34.11 -11.27
CA ASP A 219 5.11 34.45 -11.76
C ASP A 219 6.19 33.41 -11.40
N CYS A 220 5.97 32.59 -10.37
CA CYS A 220 6.92 31.59 -9.88
C CYS A 220 6.75 30.21 -10.53
N ARG A 221 7.81 29.41 -10.46
CA ARG A 221 7.80 27.97 -10.79
C ARG A 221 7.86 27.15 -9.51
N PHE A 222 7.11 26.06 -9.45
CA PHE A 222 7.01 25.15 -8.30
C PHE A 222 7.70 23.82 -8.62
N ILE A 223 8.66 23.42 -7.78
CA ILE A 223 9.46 22.20 -7.95
C ILE A 223 9.28 21.33 -6.71
N TYR A 224 8.58 20.21 -6.84
CA TYR A 224 8.21 19.32 -5.76
C TYR A 224 9.13 18.10 -5.70
N ASN A 225 9.73 17.80 -4.54
CA ASN A 225 10.36 16.51 -4.27
C ASN A 225 9.41 15.64 -3.45
N THR A 226 8.93 14.55 -4.05
CA THR A 226 7.95 13.68 -3.40
C THR A 226 8.19 12.20 -3.68
N TYR A 227 7.66 11.36 -2.81
CA TYR A 227 7.47 9.92 -3.04
C TYR A 227 5.98 9.56 -3.17
N ASP A 228 5.09 10.54 -2.96
CA ASP A 228 3.65 10.39 -2.96
C ASP A 228 3.12 10.44 -4.39
N LEU A 229 2.81 9.27 -4.95
CA LEU A 229 2.30 9.15 -6.33
C LEU A 229 0.92 9.78 -6.52
N ASP A 230 0.08 9.76 -5.48
CA ASP A 230 -1.25 10.35 -5.56
C ASP A 230 -1.11 11.87 -5.75
N PHE A 231 -0.15 12.50 -5.06
CA PHE A 231 0.18 13.90 -5.31
C PHE A 231 0.66 14.15 -6.75
N VAL A 232 1.57 13.31 -7.29
CA VAL A 232 2.08 13.46 -8.67
C VAL A 232 0.93 13.36 -9.67
N ALA A 233 0.00 12.43 -9.46
CA ALA A 233 -1.16 12.24 -10.34
C ALA A 233 -2.06 13.48 -10.41
N THR A 234 -2.07 14.33 -9.37
CA THR A 234 -2.83 15.59 -9.38
C THR A 234 -2.16 16.70 -10.21
N ARG A 235 -0.86 16.60 -10.53
CA ARG A 235 -0.09 17.62 -11.27
C ARG A 235 -0.09 17.33 -12.77
N THR A 236 -1.27 17.26 -13.38
CA THR A 236 -1.47 16.83 -14.78
C THR A 236 -0.88 17.78 -15.82
N GLU A 237 -0.83 19.08 -15.53
CA GLU A 237 -0.31 20.11 -16.45
C GLU A 237 1.20 20.37 -16.29
N GLY A 238 1.85 19.66 -15.36
CA GLY A 238 3.27 19.81 -15.04
C GLY A 238 4.21 18.96 -15.88
N VAL A 239 5.48 18.97 -15.48
CA VAL A 239 6.50 18.04 -15.96
C VAL A 239 6.95 17.16 -14.80
N CYS A 240 7.19 15.88 -15.06
CA CYS A 240 7.68 14.94 -14.06
C CYS A 240 9.09 14.46 -14.42
N ILE A 241 9.99 14.39 -13.45
CA ILE A 241 11.31 13.77 -13.60
C ILE A 241 11.36 12.53 -12.71
N TRP A 242 11.47 11.38 -13.35
CA TRP A 242 11.67 10.10 -12.69
C TRP A 242 13.16 9.82 -12.51
N ILE A 243 13.62 9.84 -11.26
CA ILE A 243 15.00 9.61 -10.84
C ILE A 243 15.14 8.14 -10.40
N ARG A 244 15.99 7.40 -11.11
CA ARG A 244 16.16 5.95 -10.95
C ARG A 244 17.39 5.62 -10.12
N ALA A 245 18.52 6.28 -10.38
CA ALA A 245 19.77 5.99 -9.70
C ALA A 245 20.65 7.25 -9.56
N PHE A 246 21.60 7.17 -8.64
CA PHE A 246 22.59 8.21 -8.37
C PHE A 246 23.99 7.59 -8.21
N ASP A 247 24.96 8.09 -8.99
CA ASP A 247 26.37 7.76 -8.87
C ASP A 247 27.06 8.88 -8.07
N ALA A 248 27.48 8.56 -6.85
CA ALA A 248 28.12 9.50 -5.95
C ALA A 248 29.53 9.92 -6.39
N ALA A 249 30.27 9.06 -7.09
CA ALA A 249 31.62 9.35 -7.54
C ALA A 249 31.63 10.31 -8.73
N LYS A 250 30.68 10.12 -9.65
CA LYS A 250 30.52 10.99 -10.84
C LYS A 250 29.63 12.20 -10.60
N LEU A 251 28.93 12.24 -9.46
CA LEU A 251 27.94 13.26 -9.14
C LEU A 251 26.90 13.37 -10.28
N ALA A 252 26.41 12.21 -10.73
CA ALA A 252 25.55 12.04 -11.90
C ALA A 252 24.33 11.16 -11.57
N TRP A 253 23.24 11.32 -12.32
CA TRP A 253 21.98 10.61 -12.09
C TRP A 253 21.53 9.83 -13.32
N ASP A 254 20.72 8.81 -13.10
CA ASP A 254 19.89 8.21 -14.14
C ASP A 254 18.47 8.69 -13.93
N TYR A 255 17.92 9.43 -14.90
CA TYR A 255 16.56 9.95 -14.84
C TYR A 255 15.90 10.06 -16.21
N ARG A 256 14.57 10.15 -16.22
CA ARG A 256 13.75 10.38 -17.42
C ARG A 256 12.74 11.49 -17.18
N ILE A 257 12.48 12.28 -18.22
CA ILE A 257 11.42 13.29 -18.24
C ILE A 257 10.14 12.62 -18.73
N LEU A 258 9.04 12.89 -18.04
CA LEU A 258 7.71 12.39 -18.33
C LEU A 258 6.72 13.56 -18.32
N PRO A 259 5.61 13.49 -19.09
CA PRO A 259 4.50 14.42 -18.92
C PRO A 259 3.92 14.34 -17.50
N GLY A 260 3.41 15.47 -16.98
CA GLY A 260 2.69 15.51 -15.71
C GLY A 260 1.47 14.59 -15.69
N GLY A 261 1.13 14.04 -14.53
CA GLY A 261 0.01 13.11 -14.36
C GLY A 261 0.16 11.73 -15.03
N HIS A 262 1.14 11.52 -15.90
CA HIS A 262 1.38 10.24 -16.57
C HIS A 262 2.35 9.35 -15.78
N LEU A 263 1.80 8.61 -14.81
CA LEU A 263 2.48 7.49 -14.16
C LEU A 263 2.02 6.19 -14.83
N THR A 264 2.89 5.49 -15.55
CA THR A 264 2.59 4.15 -16.07
C THR A 264 2.58 3.14 -14.92
N GLU A 265 1.83 2.04 -15.06
CA GLU A 265 1.73 0.99 -14.02
C GLU A 265 3.11 0.46 -13.59
N ASP A 266 4.00 0.22 -14.56
CA ASP A 266 5.39 -0.22 -14.32
C ASP A 266 6.20 0.78 -13.50
N LEU A 267 5.96 2.09 -13.71
CA LEU A 267 6.69 3.16 -13.05
C LEU A 267 6.23 3.33 -11.59
N SER A 268 4.94 3.14 -11.32
CA SER A 268 4.41 3.07 -9.96
C SER A 268 5.00 1.89 -9.18
N LEU A 269 5.16 0.73 -9.81
CA LEU A 269 5.77 -0.46 -9.20
C LEU A 269 7.25 -0.25 -8.84
N ASP A 270 8.02 0.37 -9.74
CA ASP A 270 9.43 0.71 -9.49
C ASP A 270 9.62 1.76 -8.37
N LEU A 271 8.66 2.66 -8.19
CA LEU A 271 8.75 3.79 -7.26
C LEU A 271 8.35 3.45 -5.82
N ILE A 272 7.28 2.68 -5.65
CA ILE A 272 6.73 2.33 -4.33
C ILE A 272 7.66 1.36 -3.59
N GLY A 273 8.52 0.65 -4.33
CA GLY A 273 9.17 -0.54 -3.84
C GLY A 273 8.16 -1.68 -3.70
N ALA A 274 8.58 -2.92 -3.91
CA ALA A 274 7.70 -4.08 -3.96
C ALA A 274 6.83 -4.20 -2.69
N ARG A 275 5.57 -3.73 -2.75
CA ARG A 275 4.56 -4.19 -1.80
C ARG A 275 4.42 -5.68 -2.02
N ARG A 276 4.64 -6.46 -0.96
CA ARG A 276 4.44 -7.92 -1.02
C ARG A 276 3.01 -8.18 -1.52
N PRO A 277 2.84 -9.01 -2.56
CA PRO A 277 1.52 -9.41 -3.00
C PRO A 277 0.71 -9.95 -1.82
N VAL A 278 -0.60 -9.71 -1.82
CA VAL A 278 -1.48 -10.15 -0.73
C VAL A 278 -2.04 -11.53 -1.07
N LEU A 279 -2.06 -12.42 -0.08
CA LEU A 279 -2.63 -13.74 -0.24
C LEU A 279 -3.73 -13.94 0.81
N PHE A 280 -4.97 -13.97 0.33
CA PHE A 280 -6.15 -14.13 1.17
C PHE A 280 -6.35 -15.61 1.53
N ILE A 281 -6.57 -15.91 2.80
CA ILE A 281 -6.75 -17.29 3.27
C ILE A 281 -8.01 -17.41 4.12
N GLU A 282 -8.48 -18.64 4.29
CA GLU A 282 -9.57 -18.98 5.20
C GLU A 282 -9.12 -18.86 6.68
N GLY A 283 -10.10 -18.91 7.60
CA GLY A 283 -9.83 -18.90 9.03
C GLY A 283 -9.53 -17.52 9.63
N ASP A 284 -9.05 -17.52 10.87
CA ASP A 284 -8.71 -16.31 11.64
C ASP A 284 -7.19 -16.09 11.74
N ALA A 285 -6.80 -14.88 12.16
CA ALA A 285 -5.39 -14.48 12.29
C ALA A 285 -4.65 -15.10 13.48
N SER A 286 -5.38 -15.64 14.45
CA SER A 286 -4.84 -15.92 15.78
C SER A 286 -4.61 -17.41 16.03
N HIS A 287 -5.41 -18.29 15.41
CA HIS A 287 -5.45 -19.71 15.76
C HIS A 287 -5.52 -20.68 14.58
N SER A 288 -5.70 -20.22 13.33
CA SER A 288 -5.72 -21.11 12.18
C SER A 288 -4.34 -21.74 11.88
N LEU A 289 -4.34 -23.05 11.63
CA LEU A 289 -3.21 -23.81 11.11
C LEU A 289 -2.70 -23.19 9.78
N ASP A 290 -3.65 -22.67 9.00
CA ASP A 290 -3.54 -22.06 7.69
C ASP A 290 -2.64 -20.83 7.72
N ALA A 291 -2.92 -19.89 8.63
CA ALA A 291 -2.12 -18.68 8.77
C ALA A 291 -0.66 -19.02 9.09
N LYS A 292 -0.43 -19.99 9.99
CA LYS A 292 0.93 -20.41 10.37
C LYS A 292 1.66 -21.09 9.22
N LEU A 293 1.01 -22.01 8.53
CA LEU A 293 1.61 -22.75 7.42
C LEU A 293 1.92 -21.81 6.24
N TYR A 294 0.92 -21.07 5.76
CA TYR A 294 1.08 -20.25 4.57
C TYR A 294 2.01 -19.06 4.78
N THR A 295 2.11 -18.51 6.00
CA THR A 295 3.13 -17.47 6.30
C THR A 295 4.55 -18.00 6.16
N LEU A 296 4.79 -19.27 6.48
CA LEU A 296 6.11 -19.90 6.35
C LEU A 296 6.40 -20.34 4.92
N VAL A 297 5.40 -20.88 4.22
CA VAL A 297 5.54 -21.35 2.83
C VAL A 297 5.67 -20.18 1.86
N PHE A 298 4.93 -19.09 2.05
CA PHE A 298 4.84 -17.92 1.17
C PHE A 298 5.39 -16.65 1.84
N SER A 299 6.66 -16.67 2.24
CA SER A 299 7.31 -15.55 2.94
C SER A 299 7.39 -14.25 2.10
N GLU A 300 7.27 -14.37 0.77
CA GLU A 300 7.21 -13.26 -0.18
C GLU A 300 5.83 -12.60 -0.28
N TYR A 301 4.80 -13.18 0.33
CA TYR A 301 3.43 -12.64 0.34
C TYR A 301 3.07 -12.04 1.71
N THR A 302 2.10 -11.13 1.71
CA THR A 302 1.37 -10.72 2.92
C THR A 302 0.14 -11.60 3.08
N ILE A 303 0.15 -12.49 4.08
CA ILE A 303 -0.99 -13.39 4.35
C ILE A 303 -2.09 -12.64 5.09
N LYS A 304 -3.33 -12.68 4.57
CA LYS A 304 -4.49 -12.02 5.17
C LYS A 304 -5.66 -13.00 5.34
N PRO A 305 -5.99 -13.43 6.57
CA PRO A 305 -7.14 -14.29 6.82
C PRO A 305 -8.46 -13.51 6.74
N LEU A 306 -9.48 -14.11 6.12
CA LEU A 306 -10.79 -13.50 5.88
C LEU A 306 -11.97 -14.28 6.49
N GLY A 307 -11.70 -15.34 7.25
CA GLY A 307 -12.70 -16.15 7.94
C GLY A 307 -13.25 -17.29 7.10
N SER A 308 -13.91 -16.99 5.97
CA SER A 308 -14.61 -18.00 5.14
C SER A 308 -14.12 -18.05 3.70
N CYS A 309 -14.23 -19.23 3.06
CA CYS A 309 -13.94 -19.39 1.63
C CYS A 309 -14.69 -18.40 0.73
N ASP A 310 -15.98 -18.12 0.99
CA ASP A 310 -16.75 -17.16 0.18
C ASP A 310 -16.14 -15.76 0.22
N LYS A 311 -15.72 -15.30 1.41
CA LYS A 311 -15.03 -14.00 1.56
C LYS A 311 -13.68 -13.99 0.87
N VAL A 312 -12.93 -15.09 0.90
CA VAL A 312 -11.67 -15.22 0.17
C VAL A 312 -11.91 -15.12 -1.33
N ILE A 313 -12.90 -15.84 -1.85
CA ILE A 313 -13.23 -15.84 -3.29
C ILE A 313 -13.69 -14.45 -3.72
N GLU A 314 -14.61 -13.84 -2.99
CA GLU A 314 -15.12 -12.50 -3.29
C GLU A 314 -14.02 -11.44 -3.20
N SER A 315 -13.25 -11.42 -2.10
CA SER A 315 -12.20 -10.42 -1.90
C SER A 315 -11.08 -10.58 -2.93
N THR A 316 -10.68 -11.81 -3.27
CA THR A 316 -9.67 -12.05 -4.32
C THR A 316 -10.16 -11.52 -5.66
N ARG A 317 -11.43 -11.74 -6.01
CA ARG A 317 -12.02 -11.24 -7.26
C ARG A 317 -12.09 -9.71 -7.26
N THR A 318 -12.66 -9.12 -6.23
CA THR A 318 -12.80 -7.66 -6.13
C THR A 318 -11.45 -6.96 -6.13
N PHE A 319 -10.45 -7.50 -5.42
CA PHE A 319 -9.11 -6.92 -5.37
C PHE A 319 -8.34 -7.12 -6.68
N ALA A 320 -8.53 -8.24 -7.38
CA ALA A 320 -7.99 -8.42 -8.72
C ALA A 320 -8.64 -7.45 -9.73
N ASP A 321 -9.97 -7.23 -9.63
CA ASP A 321 -10.70 -6.31 -10.51
C ASP A 321 -10.34 -4.83 -10.24
N LEU A 322 -9.90 -4.50 -9.02
CA LEU A 322 -9.48 -3.15 -8.60
C LEU A 322 -7.95 -2.92 -8.70
N GLN A 323 -7.21 -3.80 -9.39
CA GLN A 323 -5.76 -3.73 -9.47
C GLN A 323 -5.22 -2.36 -9.94
N SER A 324 -5.98 -1.66 -10.80
CA SER A 324 -5.66 -0.31 -11.27
C SER A 324 -5.62 0.77 -10.18
N PHE A 325 -6.23 0.53 -9.00
CA PHE A 325 -6.31 1.50 -7.91
C PHE A 325 -5.22 1.31 -6.85
N HIS A 326 -4.79 0.08 -6.56
CA HIS A 326 -3.86 -0.20 -5.46
C HIS A 326 -2.53 -0.82 -5.89
N TYR A 327 -2.37 -1.26 -7.16
CA TYR A 327 -1.11 -1.79 -7.72
C TYR A 327 -0.48 -2.96 -6.95
N VAL A 328 -1.28 -3.67 -6.15
CA VAL A 328 -0.86 -4.83 -5.35
C VAL A 328 -1.48 -6.08 -5.97
N LYS A 329 -0.65 -7.05 -6.36
CA LYS A 329 -1.15 -8.36 -6.80
C LYS A 329 -1.84 -9.07 -5.63
N SER A 330 -2.97 -9.70 -5.90
CA SER A 330 -3.64 -10.57 -4.92
C SER A 330 -3.82 -11.98 -5.44
N GLY A 331 -3.81 -12.93 -4.51
CA GLY A 331 -4.30 -14.28 -4.72
C GLY A 331 -5.13 -14.74 -3.52
N GLY A 332 -5.77 -15.89 -3.67
CA GLY A 332 -6.47 -16.57 -2.58
C GLY A 332 -5.95 -17.99 -2.40
N ILE A 333 -6.05 -18.56 -1.20
CA ILE A 333 -6.04 -20.02 -0.98
C ILE A 333 -7.35 -20.41 -0.33
N VAL A 334 -7.99 -21.43 -0.91
CA VAL A 334 -9.23 -22.02 -0.42
C VAL A 334 -9.08 -23.53 -0.39
N ASP A 335 -9.62 -24.17 0.64
CA ASP A 335 -9.61 -25.62 0.77
C ASP A 335 -10.41 -26.28 -0.35
N ARG A 336 -9.98 -27.48 -0.76
CA ARG A 336 -10.66 -28.19 -1.85
C ARG A 336 -12.05 -28.67 -1.42
N ASP A 337 -12.20 -29.06 -0.16
CA ASP A 337 -13.38 -29.71 0.39
C ASP A 337 -13.87 -30.85 -0.51
N ARG A 338 -15.09 -30.71 -1.03
CA ARG A 338 -15.79 -31.66 -1.91
C ARG A 338 -16.01 -31.08 -3.30
N ARG A 339 -15.27 -30.00 -3.64
CA ARG A 339 -15.36 -29.32 -4.94
C ARG A 339 -14.94 -30.26 -6.07
N THR A 340 -15.68 -30.18 -7.17
CA THR A 340 -15.36 -30.91 -8.41
C THR A 340 -14.11 -30.34 -9.08
N ALA A 341 -13.50 -31.10 -9.98
CA ALA A 341 -12.35 -30.61 -10.75
C ALA A 341 -12.67 -29.35 -11.57
N GLN A 342 -13.91 -29.23 -12.07
CA GLN A 342 -14.35 -28.04 -12.81
C GLN A 342 -14.44 -26.80 -11.93
N GLU A 343 -14.94 -26.94 -10.70
CA GLU A 343 -14.99 -25.85 -9.72
C GLU A 343 -13.59 -25.41 -9.30
N VAL A 344 -12.68 -26.36 -9.06
CA VAL A 344 -11.28 -26.08 -8.75
C VAL A 344 -10.59 -25.32 -9.89
N GLU A 345 -10.80 -25.75 -11.14
CA GLU A 345 -10.22 -25.08 -12.30
C GLU A 345 -10.78 -23.66 -12.49
N TYR A 346 -12.07 -23.46 -12.20
CA TYR A 346 -12.67 -22.13 -12.19
C TYR A 346 -12.01 -21.20 -11.17
N LEU A 347 -11.75 -21.68 -9.95
CA LEU A 347 -11.07 -20.91 -8.89
C LEU A 347 -9.63 -20.57 -9.29
N ARG A 348 -8.89 -21.51 -9.86
CA ARG A 348 -7.50 -21.29 -10.32
C ARG A 348 -7.41 -20.21 -11.39
N ARG A 349 -8.35 -20.17 -12.34
CA ARG A 349 -8.44 -19.09 -13.34
C ARG A 349 -8.71 -17.71 -12.73
N LYS A 350 -9.16 -17.64 -11.48
CA LYS A 350 -9.39 -16.40 -10.71
C LYS A 350 -8.27 -16.12 -9.70
N HIS A 351 -7.07 -16.68 -9.92
CA HIS A 351 -5.91 -16.53 -9.03
C HIS A 351 -6.14 -17.08 -7.61
N ILE A 352 -7.04 -18.05 -7.47
CA ILE A 352 -7.29 -18.74 -6.20
C ILE A 352 -6.68 -20.14 -6.28
N LEU A 353 -5.64 -20.35 -5.48
CA LEU A 353 -4.96 -21.62 -5.30
C LEU A 353 -5.87 -22.55 -4.48
N VAL A 354 -5.88 -23.82 -4.89
CA VAL A 354 -6.64 -24.88 -4.20
C VAL A 354 -5.70 -26.07 -4.06
N PRO A 355 -5.47 -26.58 -2.83
CA PRO A 355 -4.64 -27.75 -2.61
C PRO A 355 -5.13 -28.98 -3.40
N GLU A 356 -4.21 -29.85 -3.80
CA GLU A 356 -4.52 -31.20 -4.32
C GLU A 356 -4.87 -32.19 -3.19
N VAL A 357 -5.26 -31.69 -2.01
CA VAL A 357 -5.79 -32.43 -0.87
C VAL A 357 -7.14 -31.85 -0.46
N ALA A 358 -7.99 -32.62 0.22
CA ALA A 358 -9.34 -32.21 0.59
C ALA A 358 -9.39 -31.06 1.61
N GLU A 359 -8.57 -31.14 2.66
CA GLU A 359 -8.45 -30.13 3.73
C GLU A 359 -6.96 -29.83 3.95
N ILE A 360 -6.64 -28.65 4.45
CA ILE A 360 -5.26 -28.23 4.71
C ILE A 360 -4.49 -29.18 5.65
N GLU A 361 -5.14 -29.80 6.63
CA GLU A 361 -4.53 -30.78 7.54
C GLU A 361 -3.94 -31.97 6.78
N ASN A 362 -4.52 -32.32 5.63
CA ASN A 362 -4.06 -33.42 4.80
C ASN A 362 -2.72 -33.10 4.11
N LEU A 363 -2.31 -31.82 4.04
CA LEU A 363 -0.98 -31.45 3.53
C LEU A 363 0.13 -32.05 4.40
N PHE A 364 -0.10 -32.22 5.70
CA PHE A 364 0.86 -32.83 6.63
C PHE A 364 1.02 -34.35 6.42
N LEU A 365 0.18 -34.95 5.58
CA LEU A 365 0.21 -36.35 5.20
C LEU A 365 0.70 -36.58 3.76
N LEU A 366 1.13 -35.55 3.04
CA LEU A 366 1.74 -35.75 1.72
C LEU A 366 2.96 -36.67 1.80
N GLU A 367 3.13 -37.55 0.82
CA GLU A 367 4.23 -38.52 0.78
C GLU A 367 5.59 -37.84 0.99
N ASP A 368 5.84 -36.74 0.27
CA ASP A 368 7.08 -35.97 0.38
C ASP A 368 7.27 -35.39 1.78
N VAL A 369 6.21 -34.82 2.37
CA VAL A 369 6.26 -34.25 3.73
C VAL A 369 6.62 -35.33 4.76
N ILE A 370 5.98 -36.50 4.67
CA ILE A 370 6.26 -37.63 5.56
C ILE A 370 7.70 -38.11 5.40
N LYS A 371 8.16 -38.28 4.16
CA LYS A 371 9.52 -38.76 3.86
C LYS A 371 10.59 -37.78 4.32
N ILE A 372 10.37 -36.49 4.12
CA ILE A 372 11.28 -35.42 4.58
C ILE A 372 11.38 -35.41 6.11
N MET A 373 10.25 -35.47 6.81
CA MET A 373 10.25 -35.50 8.27
C MET A 373 10.83 -36.78 8.85
N ALA A 374 10.61 -37.93 8.20
CA ALA A 374 11.24 -39.19 8.57
C ALA A 374 12.77 -39.14 8.44
N ALA A 375 13.28 -38.63 7.31
CA ALA A 375 14.70 -38.45 7.08
C ALA A 375 15.33 -37.51 8.12
N ARG A 376 14.66 -36.40 8.45
CA ARG A 376 15.12 -35.45 9.48
C ARG A 376 15.21 -36.10 10.87
N GLN A 377 14.29 -37.00 11.19
CA GLN A 377 14.28 -37.74 12.46
C GLN A 377 15.17 -39.01 12.46
N GLY A 378 16.00 -39.20 11.44
CA GLY A 378 16.88 -40.37 11.35
C GLY A 378 16.14 -41.70 11.19
N ARG A 379 14.89 -41.67 10.70
CA ARG A 379 14.07 -42.86 10.42
C ARG A 379 14.06 -43.17 8.92
N ASN A 380 13.80 -44.44 8.57
CA ASN A 380 13.69 -44.85 7.18
C ASN A 380 12.41 -44.25 6.52
N PRO A 381 12.53 -43.38 5.49
CA PRO A 381 11.40 -42.68 4.90
C PRO A 381 10.32 -43.60 4.31
N ASP A 382 10.71 -44.60 3.52
CA ASP A 382 9.75 -45.50 2.85
C ASP A 382 9.02 -46.40 3.85
N LYS A 383 9.71 -46.84 4.91
CA LYS A 383 9.09 -47.64 5.98
C LYS A 383 8.06 -46.84 6.77
N VAL A 384 8.36 -45.56 7.07
CA VAL A 384 7.40 -44.68 7.76
C VAL A 384 6.21 -44.39 6.86
N PHE A 385 6.46 -43.98 5.61
CA PHE A 385 5.40 -43.71 4.65
C PHE A 385 4.50 -44.92 4.41
N GLY A 386 5.07 -46.12 4.19
CA GLY A 386 4.29 -47.34 3.99
C GLY A 386 3.35 -47.65 5.17
N LYS A 387 3.78 -47.40 6.41
CA LYS A 387 2.90 -47.56 7.59
C LYS A 387 1.79 -46.52 7.63
N VAL A 388 2.11 -45.24 7.38
CA VAL A 388 1.11 -44.16 7.34
C VAL A 388 0.10 -44.39 6.21
N LYS A 389 0.57 -44.71 5.00
CA LYS A 389 -0.26 -45.07 3.85
C LYS A 389 -1.23 -46.19 4.20
N ASN A 390 -0.73 -47.29 4.78
CA ASN A 390 -1.59 -48.41 5.18
C ASN A 390 -2.65 -48.02 6.22
N ALA A 391 -2.32 -47.15 7.18
CA ALA A 391 -3.27 -46.68 8.19
C ALA A 391 -4.38 -45.82 7.56
N VAL A 392 -4.01 -44.86 6.70
CA VAL A 392 -4.96 -44.00 6.00
C VAL A 392 -5.84 -44.79 5.03
N MET A 393 -5.28 -45.74 4.28
CA MET A 393 -6.06 -46.56 3.35
C MET A 393 -7.06 -47.47 4.07
N LYS A 394 -6.71 -48.02 5.24
CA LYS A 394 -7.66 -48.76 6.09
C LYS A 394 -8.80 -47.85 6.57
N LEU A 395 -8.46 -46.64 7.00
CA LEU A 395 -9.45 -45.66 7.44
C LEU A 395 -10.38 -45.25 6.28
N TRP A 396 -9.82 -45.07 5.07
CA TRP A 396 -10.58 -44.80 3.86
C TRP A 396 -11.60 -45.91 3.57
N SER A 397 -11.18 -47.18 3.58
CA SER A 397 -12.08 -48.32 3.32
C SER A 397 -13.26 -48.38 4.30
N VAL A 398 -13.06 -47.96 5.56
CA VAL A 398 -14.14 -47.90 6.57
C VAL A 398 -15.11 -46.75 6.27
N HIS A 399 -14.62 -45.62 5.75
CA HIS A 399 -15.42 -44.41 5.58
C HIS A 399 -15.89 -44.14 4.15
N LEU A 400 -15.51 -44.95 3.15
CA LEU A 400 -15.74 -44.60 1.74
C LEU A 400 -17.22 -44.35 1.41
N GLU A 401 -18.14 -45.17 1.92
CA GLU A 401 -19.57 -45.02 1.63
C GLU A 401 -20.12 -43.71 2.21
N SER A 402 -19.69 -43.37 3.43
CA SER A 402 -20.07 -42.12 4.09
C SER A 402 -19.49 -40.89 3.37
N GLN A 403 -18.25 -41.00 2.87
CA GLN A 403 -17.61 -39.94 2.09
C GLN A 403 -18.32 -39.78 0.75
N ALA A 404 -18.65 -40.88 0.05
CA ALA A 404 -19.40 -40.84 -1.20
C ALA A 404 -20.74 -40.12 -1.02
N LEU A 405 -21.46 -40.41 0.06
CA LEU A 405 -22.74 -39.76 0.38
C LEU A 405 -22.56 -38.25 0.62
N GLN A 406 -21.52 -37.84 1.34
CA GLN A 406 -21.25 -36.42 1.60
C GLN A 406 -20.87 -35.66 0.32
N HIS A 407 -20.08 -36.26 -0.58
CA HIS A 407 -19.75 -35.70 -1.89
C HIS A 407 -20.98 -35.56 -2.78
N VAL A 408 -21.87 -36.57 -2.79
CA VAL A 408 -23.17 -36.49 -3.49
C VAL A 408 -24.03 -35.38 -2.92
N ARG A 409 -24.14 -35.27 -1.59
CA ARG A 409 -24.89 -34.20 -0.93
C ARG A 409 -24.40 -32.82 -1.36
N TYR A 410 -23.08 -32.62 -1.42
CA TYR A 410 -22.48 -31.38 -1.92
C TYR A 410 -22.85 -31.11 -3.39
N ARG A 411 -22.66 -32.09 -4.28
CA ARG A 411 -22.99 -31.96 -5.71
C ARG A 411 -24.47 -31.66 -5.93
N ILE A 412 -25.36 -32.36 -5.24
CA ILE A 412 -26.81 -32.14 -5.33
C ILE A 412 -27.18 -30.74 -4.85
N LYS A 413 -26.61 -30.26 -3.73
CA LYS A 413 -26.84 -28.89 -3.26
C LYS A 413 -26.48 -27.86 -4.34
N ARG A 414 -25.28 -27.95 -4.91
CA ARG A 414 -24.79 -27.02 -5.95
C ARG A 414 -25.60 -27.08 -7.24
N MET A 415 -25.92 -28.28 -7.71
CA MET A 415 -26.74 -28.45 -8.91
C MET A 415 -28.16 -27.91 -8.70
N SER A 416 -28.75 -28.11 -7.53
CA SER A 416 -30.06 -27.55 -7.18
C SER A 416 -30.03 -26.02 -7.18
N GLU A 417 -29.04 -25.40 -6.54
CA GLU A 417 -28.86 -23.94 -6.56
C GLU A 417 -28.85 -23.39 -8.00
N TYR A 418 -28.01 -23.96 -8.86
CA TYR A 418 -27.90 -23.53 -10.26
C TYR A 418 -29.18 -23.80 -11.09
N ARG A 419 -29.83 -24.94 -10.89
CA ARG A 419 -31.03 -25.32 -11.65
C ARG A 419 -32.26 -24.52 -11.24
N ILE A 420 -32.34 -24.08 -9.99
CA ILE A 420 -33.47 -23.29 -9.47
C ILE A 420 -33.33 -21.82 -9.91
N ASP A 421 -32.12 -21.30 -10.06
CA ASP A 421 -31.83 -19.91 -10.51
C ASP A 421 -32.15 -19.64 -12.00
N GLY A 422 -32.89 -20.54 -12.65
CA GLY A 422 -33.37 -20.36 -14.01
C GLY A 422 -34.43 -19.26 -14.11
N ARG A 423 -34.52 -18.60 -15.27
CA ARG A 423 -35.62 -17.65 -15.56
C ARG A 423 -36.85 -18.42 -16.06
N PHE A 424 -37.97 -18.26 -15.37
CA PHE A 424 -39.26 -18.88 -15.73
C PHE A 424 -40.27 -17.81 -16.15
N LYS A 425 -41.12 -18.10 -17.14
CA LYS A 425 -42.09 -17.11 -17.64
C LYS A 425 -43.31 -16.97 -16.74
N ASN A 426 -43.62 -18.00 -15.96
CA ASN A 426 -44.77 -18.05 -15.04
C ASN A 426 -44.58 -19.13 -13.96
N ILE A 427 -45.43 -19.08 -12.93
CA ILE A 427 -45.37 -20.02 -11.79
C ILE A 427 -45.56 -21.49 -12.19
N ARG A 428 -46.41 -21.80 -13.17
CA ARG A 428 -46.66 -23.18 -13.63
C ARG A 428 -45.44 -23.82 -14.30
N GLU A 429 -44.57 -23.02 -14.91
CA GLU A 429 -43.29 -23.50 -15.45
C GLU A 429 -42.29 -23.81 -14.34
N LEU A 430 -42.21 -22.94 -13.32
CA LEU A 430 -41.36 -23.17 -12.14
C LEU A 430 -41.80 -24.43 -11.38
N GLU A 431 -43.10 -24.62 -11.14
CA GLU A 431 -43.64 -25.80 -10.46
C GLU A 431 -43.31 -27.09 -11.20
N ARG A 432 -43.53 -27.13 -12.52
CA ARG A 432 -43.15 -28.29 -13.36
C ARG A 432 -41.67 -28.58 -13.32
N HIS A 433 -40.83 -27.54 -13.35
CA HIS A 433 -39.38 -27.70 -13.24
C HIS A 433 -38.98 -28.28 -11.88
N ILE A 434 -39.51 -27.75 -10.77
CA ILE A 434 -39.25 -28.27 -9.43
C ILE A 434 -39.66 -29.75 -9.31
N SER A 435 -40.83 -30.13 -9.81
CA SER A 435 -41.28 -31.53 -9.82
C SER A 435 -40.37 -32.45 -10.64
N SER A 436 -39.68 -31.93 -11.66
CA SER A 436 -38.73 -32.69 -12.48
C SER A 436 -37.32 -32.77 -11.88
N LEU A 437 -36.96 -31.93 -10.89
CA LEU A 437 -35.61 -31.87 -10.31
C LEU A 437 -35.10 -33.23 -9.79
N PRO A 438 -35.88 -34.07 -9.09
CA PRO A 438 -35.39 -35.37 -8.61
C PRO A 438 -34.91 -36.28 -9.75
N GLN A 439 -35.59 -36.25 -10.90
CA GLN A 439 -35.22 -37.04 -12.08
C GLN A 439 -33.98 -36.44 -12.76
N ILE A 440 -33.90 -35.11 -12.85
CA ILE A 440 -32.75 -34.40 -13.44
C ILE A 440 -31.47 -34.61 -12.62
N LEU A 441 -31.59 -34.52 -11.29
CA LEU A 441 -30.46 -34.60 -10.37
C LEU A 441 -30.00 -36.05 -10.14
N ASN A 442 -30.92 -37.01 -10.20
CA ASN A 442 -30.72 -38.46 -10.04
C ASN A 442 -29.67 -38.83 -8.95
N PRO A 443 -29.97 -38.59 -7.67
CA PRO A 443 -29.01 -38.78 -6.58
C PRO A 443 -28.44 -40.20 -6.51
N THR A 444 -29.27 -41.22 -6.79
CA THR A 444 -28.87 -42.63 -6.75
C THR A 444 -27.81 -42.95 -7.79
N ALA A 445 -27.99 -42.52 -9.05
CA ALA A 445 -27.00 -42.73 -10.09
C ALA A 445 -25.68 -42.00 -9.77
N LEU A 446 -25.77 -40.78 -9.24
CA LEU A 446 -24.58 -40.01 -8.84
C LEU A 446 -23.83 -40.68 -7.68
N TYR A 447 -24.56 -41.24 -6.72
CA TYR A 447 -23.98 -41.98 -5.59
C TYR A 447 -23.29 -43.25 -6.04
N ASN A 448 -23.94 -44.08 -6.86
CA ASN A 448 -23.33 -45.31 -7.36
C ASN A 448 -22.05 -45.01 -8.16
N LYS A 449 -22.08 -44.00 -9.04
CA LYS A 449 -20.89 -43.57 -9.78
C LYS A 449 -19.75 -43.13 -8.85
N MET A 450 -20.05 -42.32 -7.82
CA MET A 450 -19.03 -41.88 -6.87
C MET A 450 -18.46 -43.05 -6.06
N LEU A 451 -19.33 -43.98 -5.67
CA LEU A 451 -18.93 -45.15 -4.90
C LEU A 451 -17.99 -46.05 -5.72
N ASP A 452 -18.27 -46.24 -7.01
CA ASP A 452 -17.40 -46.99 -7.92
C ASP A 452 -16.04 -46.29 -8.09
N GLU A 453 -16.03 -44.95 -8.26
CA GLU A 453 -14.79 -44.15 -8.30
C GLU A 453 -13.98 -44.32 -7.00
N PHE A 454 -14.64 -44.30 -5.83
CA PHE A 454 -13.97 -44.41 -4.53
C PHE A 454 -13.48 -45.82 -4.22
N ARG A 455 -14.20 -46.86 -4.68
CA ARG A 455 -13.76 -48.26 -4.62
C ARG A 455 -12.52 -48.47 -5.47
N LEU A 456 -12.50 -47.91 -6.67
CA LEU A 456 -11.34 -47.98 -7.56
C LEU A 456 -10.08 -47.37 -6.90
N MET A 457 -10.21 -46.23 -6.20
CA MET A 457 -9.09 -45.64 -5.45
C MET A 457 -8.55 -46.57 -4.35
N ALA A 458 -9.44 -47.30 -3.68
CA ALA A 458 -9.05 -48.28 -2.66
C ALA A 458 -8.36 -49.51 -3.28
N GLU A 459 -8.90 -50.04 -4.38
CA GLU A 459 -8.35 -51.18 -5.11
C GLU A 459 -6.96 -50.89 -5.70
N GLN A 460 -6.79 -49.70 -6.28
CA GLN A 460 -5.51 -49.25 -6.86
C GLN A 460 -4.50 -48.78 -5.81
N ASN A 461 -4.91 -48.72 -4.53
CA ASN A 461 -4.08 -48.19 -3.44
C ASN A 461 -3.56 -46.77 -3.73
N ASP A 462 -4.41 -45.93 -4.34
CA ASP A 462 -4.10 -44.58 -4.80
C ASP A 462 -4.21 -43.58 -3.64
N TYR A 463 -3.12 -43.48 -2.89
CA TYR A 463 -3.02 -42.60 -1.72
C TYR A 463 -3.26 -41.12 -2.04
N ALA A 464 -2.74 -40.65 -3.18
CA ALA A 464 -2.86 -39.24 -3.56
C ALA A 464 -4.31 -38.89 -3.91
N ALA A 465 -5.01 -39.77 -4.65
CA ALA A 465 -6.42 -39.58 -4.93
C ALA A 465 -7.27 -39.61 -3.65
N VAL A 466 -6.94 -40.48 -2.68
CA VAL A 466 -7.62 -40.51 -1.37
C VAL A 466 -7.42 -39.21 -0.62
N LEU A 467 -6.20 -38.70 -0.46
CA LEU A 467 -5.97 -37.41 0.22
C LEU A 467 -6.73 -36.23 -0.42
N ARG A 468 -6.93 -36.30 -1.74
CA ARG A 468 -7.67 -35.31 -2.53
C ARG A 468 -9.17 -35.26 -2.28
N VAL A 469 -9.79 -36.38 -1.86
CA VAL A 469 -11.25 -36.46 -1.67
C VAL A 469 -11.66 -36.75 -0.22
N PHE A 470 -10.72 -37.20 0.61
CA PHE A 470 -11.01 -37.61 1.98
C PHE A 470 -11.02 -36.43 2.94
N ASN A 471 -12.17 -35.78 3.06
CA ASN A 471 -12.44 -34.71 4.02
C ASN A 471 -12.85 -35.36 5.36
N HIS A 472 -11.87 -35.56 6.24
CA HIS A 472 -12.03 -36.24 7.53
C HIS A 472 -10.92 -35.83 8.50
N LYS A 473 -11.15 -34.74 9.23
CA LYS A 473 -10.20 -34.17 10.22
C LYS A 473 -9.48 -35.18 11.13
N PRO A 474 -10.13 -36.23 11.68
CA PRO A 474 -9.43 -37.22 12.51
C PRO A 474 -8.35 -38.03 11.77
N MET A 475 -8.28 -37.97 10.43
CA MET A 475 -7.30 -38.72 9.63
C MET A 475 -5.86 -38.42 10.03
N LEU A 476 -5.52 -37.15 10.29
CA LEU A 476 -4.17 -36.77 10.70
C LEU A 476 -3.76 -37.44 12.01
N VAL A 477 -4.68 -37.51 12.99
CA VAL A 477 -4.47 -38.20 14.27
C VAL A 477 -4.44 -39.72 14.09
N ALA A 478 -5.38 -40.28 13.33
CA ALA A 478 -5.50 -41.71 13.10
C ALA A 478 -4.35 -42.30 12.27
N SER A 479 -3.61 -41.47 11.54
CA SER A 479 -2.44 -41.87 10.75
C SER A 479 -1.31 -42.45 11.60
N GLY A 480 -1.23 -42.07 12.89
CA GLY A 480 -0.17 -42.47 13.82
C GLY A 480 1.23 -41.92 13.47
N ILE A 481 1.31 -40.90 12.61
CA ILE A 481 2.57 -40.32 12.13
C ILE A 481 3.44 -39.78 13.26
N ASP A 482 2.82 -39.18 14.27
CA ASP A 482 3.47 -38.68 15.49
C ASP A 482 4.28 -39.79 16.17
N ARG A 483 3.64 -40.93 16.48
CA ARG A 483 4.27 -42.09 17.11
C ARG A 483 5.34 -42.71 16.21
N LEU A 484 5.06 -42.79 14.91
CA LEU A 484 6.00 -43.33 13.92
C LEU A 484 7.24 -42.47 13.71
N LEU A 485 7.20 -41.19 14.09
CA LEU A 485 8.34 -40.27 14.05
C LEU A 485 8.93 -39.97 15.44
N GLY A 486 8.29 -40.42 16.51
CA GLY A 486 8.77 -40.26 17.89
C GLY A 486 8.34 -38.96 18.56
N PHE A 487 7.28 -38.32 18.05
CA PHE A 487 6.64 -37.19 18.70
C PHE A 487 5.64 -37.68 19.75
N SER A 488 5.40 -36.86 20.78
CA SER A 488 4.48 -37.18 21.87
C SER A 488 3.00 -37.16 21.45
N ASN A 489 2.66 -36.28 20.51
CA ASN A 489 1.32 -36.10 19.97
C ASN A 489 1.37 -35.43 18.58
N ILE A 490 0.19 -35.30 17.95
CA ILE A 490 0.06 -34.72 16.62
C ILE A 490 0.47 -33.23 16.57
N ASP A 491 0.20 -32.47 17.63
CA ASP A 491 0.56 -31.05 17.69
C ASP A 491 2.07 -30.86 17.72
N SER A 492 2.80 -31.79 18.34
CA SER A 492 4.27 -31.82 18.35
C SER A 492 4.82 -32.15 16.95
N TYR A 493 4.16 -33.02 16.20
CA TYR A 493 4.51 -33.27 14.80
C TYR A 493 4.30 -32.01 13.94
N ILE A 494 3.14 -31.36 14.03
CA ILE A 494 2.84 -30.10 13.32
C ILE A 494 3.87 -29.02 13.69
N SER A 495 4.17 -28.88 14.98
CA SER A 495 5.17 -27.93 15.48
C SER A 495 6.57 -28.22 14.94
N ALA A 496 6.94 -29.50 14.78
CA ALA A 496 8.21 -29.89 14.18
C ALA A 496 8.27 -29.60 12.67
N VAL A 497 7.16 -29.73 11.95
CA VAL A 497 7.04 -29.31 10.54
C VAL A 497 7.26 -27.79 10.44
N PHE A 498 6.60 -26.99 11.28
CA PHE A 498 6.83 -25.54 11.32
C PHE A 498 8.25 -25.17 11.72
N GLY A 499 8.84 -25.87 12.69
CA GLY A 499 10.24 -25.69 13.08
C GLY A 499 11.20 -25.97 11.92
N THR A 500 10.91 -26.99 11.11
CA THR A 500 11.69 -27.34 9.92
C THR A 500 11.57 -26.28 8.83
N LEU A 501 10.37 -25.78 8.56
CA LEU A 501 10.16 -24.67 7.62
C LEU A 501 10.90 -23.40 8.06
N LYS A 502 10.84 -23.05 9.35
CA LYS A 502 11.55 -21.88 9.92
C LYS A 502 13.07 -21.99 9.86
N ALA A 503 13.62 -23.19 10.02
CA ALA A 503 15.07 -23.40 9.99
C ALA A 503 15.69 -23.07 8.61
N GLY A 504 14.92 -23.16 7.52
CA GLY A 504 15.38 -22.79 6.17
C GLY A 504 16.51 -23.66 5.62
N ASP A 505 16.83 -24.77 6.29
CA ASP A 505 17.82 -25.75 5.86
C ASP A 505 17.34 -26.55 4.64
N LYS A 506 18.14 -27.53 4.18
CA LYS A 506 17.79 -28.36 3.01
C LYS A 506 16.42 -29.05 3.14
N TYR A 507 16.00 -29.42 4.36
CA TYR A 507 14.71 -30.05 4.60
C TYR A 507 13.59 -28.99 4.63
N GLY A 508 13.86 -27.80 5.20
CA GLY A 508 12.94 -26.68 5.17
C GLY A 508 12.58 -26.23 3.76
N LYS A 509 13.58 -26.13 2.87
CA LYS A 509 13.36 -25.83 1.44
C LYS A 509 12.54 -26.91 0.75
N ALA A 510 12.92 -28.18 0.92
CA ALA A 510 12.17 -29.30 0.35
C ALA A 510 10.72 -29.38 0.85
N LEU A 511 10.45 -29.06 2.12
CA LEU A 511 9.07 -28.97 2.62
C LEU A 511 8.29 -27.83 1.96
N SER A 512 8.91 -26.65 1.82
CA SER A 512 8.28 -25.52 1.14
C SER A 512 7.90 -25.88 -0.30
N ASP A 513 8.81 -26.53 -1.02
CA ASP A 513 8.58 -27.00 -2.39
C ASP A 513 7.45 -28.04 -2.46
N ALA A 514 7.40 -28.99 -1.51
CA ALA A 514 6.32 -29.97 -1.42
C ALA A 514 4.95 -29.31 -1.21
N PHE A 515 4.85 -28.33 -0.30
CA PHE A 515 3.59 -27.60 -0.07
C PHE A 515 3.19 -26.73 -1.29
N ARG A 516 4.15 -26.05 -1.93
CA ARG A 516 3.89 -25.26 -3.15
C ARG A 516 3.46 -26.11 -4.33
N SER A 517 4.09 -27.28 -4.50
CA SER A 517 3.72 -28.26 -5.52
C SER A 517 2.27 -28.76 -5.31
N ALA A 518 1.89 -29.05 -4.07
CA ALA A 518 0.53 -29.47 -3.73
C ALA A 518 -0.53 -28.39 -4.02
N LEU A 519 -0.16 -27.11 -3.96
CA LEU A 519 -1.02 -25.98 -4.30
C LEU A 519 -1.04 -25.65 -5.81
N LYS A 520 -0.20 -26.31 -6.62
CA LYS A 520 0.02 -26.00 -8.04
C LYS A 520 0.33 -24.52 -8.28
N VAL A 521 1.18 -23.96 -7.42
CA VAL A 521 1.67 -22.58 -7.59
C VAL A 521 2.37 -22.50 -8.95
N PRO A 522 2.04 -21.53 -9.82
CA PRO A 522 2.76 -21.32 -11.07
C PRO A 522 4.24 -21.11 -10.74
N GLN A 523 5.12 -21.92 -11.34
CA GLN A 523 6.56 -21.67 -11.29
C GLN A 523 6.77 -20.28 -11.91
N VAL A 524 7.27 -19.33 -11.11
CA VAL A 524 7.63 -18.01 -11.64
C VAL A 524 8.84 -18.24 -12.56
N PRO A 525 8.77 -17.81 -13.84
CA PRO A 525 9.87 -17.96 -14.77
C PRO A 525 11.14 -17.23 -14.34
#